data_AF-A0A661BZ65-F1
#
_entry.id   AF-A0A661BZ65-F1
#
_cell.length_a   1.000
_cell.length_b   1.000
_cell.length_c   1.000
_cell.angle_alpha   90.00
_cell.angle_beta   90.00
_cell.angle_gamma   90.00
#
_symmetry.space_group_name_H-M   'P 1'
#
loop_
_entity.id
_entity.type
_entity.pdbx_description
1 polymer ?
#
loop_
_entity_poly.entity_id
_entity_poly.type
_entity_poly.pdbx_seq_one_letter_code
_entity_poly.pdbx_strand_id
1 'polypeptide(L)'
;MNIAILQCDVVLDNLQREFVSYSHMIQRMFFAIDNSFEIEIFNCQLNQYPDDIDAYDFFITTGSRVGAYEDVEWIQQLIKFIQLLDRQQK
;
A
#
# COMPACT_ATOMS: atom_id res chain seq x y z
N MET A 1 15.48 5.53 -3.30
CA MET A 1 14.82 5.02 -2.08
C MET A 1 13.51 4.39 -2.54
N ASN A 2 13.34 3.11 -2.23
CA ASN A 2 12.31 2.25 -2.78
C ASN A 2 11.17 2.13 -1.77
N ILE A 3 9.95 2.44 -2.21
CA ILE A 3 8.77 2.50 -1.38
C ILE A 3 7.74 1.52 -1.92
N ALA A 4 7.23 0.65 -1.06
CA ALA A 4 6.09 -0.20 -1.38
C ALA A 4 4.79 0.40 -0.81
N ILE A 5 3.83 0.70 -1.67
CA ILE A 5 2.48 1.07 -1.25
C ILE A 5 1.59 -0.17 -1.28
N LEU A 6 1.15 -0.60 -0.10
CA LEU A 6 0.14 -1.64 0.12
C LEU A 6 -1.25 -1.00 -0.03
N GLN A 7 -1.82 -1.09 -1.23
CA GLN A 7 -3.11 -0.51 -1.55
C GLN A 7 -4.24 -1.40 -1.02
N CYS A 8 -4.98 -0.88 -0.05
CA CYS A 8 -6.08 -1.56 0.62
C CYS A 8 -7.47 -1.14 0.10
N ASP A 9 -7.54 -0.07 -0.70
CA ASP A 9 -8.81 0.38 -1.30
C ASP A 9 -8.60 1.25 -2.55
N VAL A 10 -9.68 1.50 -3.26
CA VAL A 10 -9.75 2.46 -4.37
C VAL A 10 -10.62 3.65 -3.98
N VAL A 11 -10.36 4.78 -4.64
CA VAL A 11 -11.24 5.95 -4.51
C VAL A 11 -12.61 5.60 -5.10
N LEU A 12 -13.69 6.05 -4.46
CA LEU A 12 -15.05 5.85 -4.96
C LEU A 12 -15.18 6.38 -6.40
N ASP A 13 -15.95 5.70 -7.25
CA ASP A 13 -16.04 6.01 -8.69
C ASP A 13 -16.40 7.48 -8.99
N ASN A 14 -17.23 8.10 -8.14
CA ASN A 14 -17.62 9.49 -8.28
C ASN A 14 -16.49 10.49 -7.94
N LEU A 15 -15.47 10.05 -7.21
CA LEU A 15 -14.31 10.84 -6.78
C LEU A 15 -13.05 10.56 -7.61
N GLN A 16 -13.00 9.44 -8.35
CA GLN A 16 -11.84 9.09 -9.18
C GLN A 16 -11.52 10.13 -10.25
N ARG A 17 -12.53 10.86 -10.77
CA ARG A 17 -12.30 11.93 -11.76
C ARG A 17 -11.48 13.09 -11.22
N GLU A 18 -11.54 13.35 -9.92
CA GLU A 18 -10.85 14.48 -9.29
C GLU A 18 -9.56 14.03 -8.59
N PHE A 19 -9.58 12.87 -7.91
CA PHE A 19 -8.48 12.44 -7.03
C PHE A 19 -7.65 11.27 -7.56
N VAL A 20 -8.05 10.64 -8.68
CA VAL A 20 -7.39 9.48 -9.32
C VAL A 20 -7.31 8.24 -8.41
N SER A 21 -6.40 8.22 -7.43
CA SER A 21 -6.29 7.17 -6.42
C SER A 21 -5.52 7.67 -5.17
N TYR A 22 -5.69 6.97 -4.04
CA TYR A 22 -4.90 7.24 -2.84
C TYR A 22 -3.39 7.06 -3.07
N SER A 23 -3.00 6.00 -3.79
CA SER A 23 -1.61 5.75 -4.15
C SER A 23 -1.02 6.89 -4.99
N HIS A 24 -1.80 7.44 -5.92
CA HIS A 24 -1.37 8.60 -6.73
C HIS A 24 -1.17 9.86 -5.88
N MET A 25 -2.07 10.11 -4.91
CA MET A 25 -1.90 11.24 -3.98
C MET A 25 -0.63 11.08 -3.13
N ILE A 26 -0.34 9.86 -2.64
CA ILE A 26 0.89 9.56 -1.90
C ILE A 26 2.13 9.78 -2.78
N GLN A 27 2.15 9.23 -4.00
CA GLN A 27 3.25 9.43 -4.96
C GLN A 27 3.53 10.92 -5.21
N ARG A 28 2.49 11.72 -5.44
CA ARG A 28 2.63 13.16 -5.64
C ARG A 28 3.28 13.88 -4.46
N MET A 29 2.97 13.47 -3.22
CA MET A 29 3.59 14.06 -2.03
C MET A 29 5.09 13.73 -1.94
N PHE A 30 5.48 12.48 -2.25
CA PHE A 30 6.90 12.09 -2.27
C PHE A 30 7.68 12.79 -3.38
N PHE A 31 7.15 12.81 -4.60
CA PHE A 31 7.79 13.48 -5.74
C PHE A 31 7.88 15.00 -5.59
N ALA A 32 7.00 15.62 -4.80
CA ALA A 32 7.12 17.03 -4.44
C ALA A 32 8.34 17.34 -3.54
N ILE A 33 8.86 16.32 -2.84
CA ILE A 33 10.04 16.44 -1.97
C ILE A 33 11.31 16.03 -2.72
N ASP A 34 11.28 14.88 -3.37
CA ASP A 34 12.39 14.34 -4.15
C ASP A 34 11.88 13.42 -5.27
N ASN A 35 12.36 13.62 -6.50
CA ASN A 35 11.98 12.79 -7.65
C ASN A 35 12.81 11.51 -7.77
N SER A 36 13.76 11.27 -6.87
CA SER A 36 14.58 10.04 -6.81
C SER A 36 13.88 8.85 -6.13
N PHE A 37 12.69 9.05 -5.56
CA PHE A 37 11.88 7.97 -5.00
C PHE A 37 11.41 7.02 -6.11
N GLU A 38 11.57 5.72 -5.87
CA GLU A 38 10.96 4.67 -6.70
C GLU A 38 9.80 4.07 -5.90
N ILE A 39 8.61 4.06 -6.51
CA ILE A 39 7.38 3.67 -5.81
C ILE A 39 6.69 2.56 -6.59
N GLU A 40 6.47 1.43 -5.92
CA GLU A 40 5.70 0.31 -6.43
C GLU A 40 4.41 0.14 -5.63
N ILE A 41 3.33 -0.26 -6.31
CA ILE A 41 1.98 -0.37 -5.73
C ILE A 41 1.54 -1.83 -5.79
N PHE A 42 1.13 -2.36 -4.65
CA PHE A 42 0.64 -3.72 -4.50
C PHE A 42 -0.82 -3.70 -4.08
N ASN A 43 -1.71 -4.28 -4.88
CA ASN A 43 -3.13 -4.37 -4.54
C ASN A 43 -3.39 -5.53 -3.57
N CYS A 44 -3.56 -5.21 -2.29
CA CYS A 44 -3.78 -6.21 -1.25
C CYS A 44 -5.12 -6.93 -1.39
N GLN A 45 -6.15 -6.28 -1.96
CA GLN A 45 -7.44 -6.94 -2.23
C GLN A 45 -7.32 -8.06 -3.27
N LEU A 46 -6.31 -7.97 -4.15
CA LEU A 46 -5.96 -9.00 -5.13
C LEU A 46 -4.83 -9.93 -4.64
N ASN A 47 -4.50 -9.89 -3.34
CA ASN A 47 -3.40 -10.63 -2.73
C ASN A 47 -2.04 -10.40 -3.41
N GLN A 48 -1.79 -9.20 -3.91
CA GLN A 48 -0.49 -8.81 -4.46
C GLN A 48 0.40 -8.26 -3.33
N TYR A 49 1.64 -8.74 -3.30
CA TYR A 49 2.67 -8.36 -2.33
C TYR A 49 4.04 -8.45 -3.02
N PRO A 50 5.06 -7.72 -2.54
CA PRO A 50 6.41 -7.88 -3.08
C PRO A 50 6.98 -9.26 -2.79
N ASP A 51 7.70 -9.82 -3.77
CA ASP A 51 8.40 -11.10 -3.66
C ASP A 51 9.62 -11.00 -2.73
N ASP A 52 10.27 -9.83 -2.69
CA ASP A 52 11.41 -9.52 -1.84
C ASP A 52 11.14 -8.25 -1.02
N ILE A 53 10.97 -8.41 0.29
CA ILE A 53 10.75 -7.29 1.22
C ILE A 53 12.02 -6.45 1.44
N ASP A 54 13.20 -6.99 1.14
CA ASP A 54 14.47 -6.30 1.28
C ASP A 54 14.75 -5.33 0.13
N ALA A 55 13.98 -5.42 -0.96
CA ALA A 55 14.04 -4.48 -2.07
C ALA A 55 13.46 -3.09 -1.72
N TYR A 56 12.76 -2.94 -0.58
CA TYR A 56 12.09 -1.72 -0.15
C TYR A 56 12.68 -1.18 1.16
N ASP A 57 12.80 0.14 1.23
CA ASP A 57 13.29 0.87 2.39
C ASP A 57 12.18 1.06 3.45
N PHE A 58 10.92 1.18 3.02
CA PHE A 58 9.75 1.22 3.90
C PHE A 58 8.44 0.93 3.14
N PHE A 59 7.40 0.66 3.92
CA PHE A 59 6.07 0.31 3.45
C PHE A 59 5.02 1.34 3.90
N ILE A 60 4.03 1.60 3.05
CA ILE A 60 2.88 2.46 3.38
C ILE A 60 1.60 1.70 3.06
N THR A 61 0.66 1.65 3.98
CA THR A 61 -0.70 1.18 3.69
C THR A 61 -1.62 2.34 3.34
N THR A 62 -2.53 2.15 2.39
CA THR A 62 -3.68 3.06 2.27
C THR A 62 -4.74 2.72 3.31
N GLY A 63 -5.67 3.64 3.54
CA GLY A 63 -6.90 3.33 4.27
C GLY A 63 -7.74 2.27 3.55
N SER A 64 -8.66 1.66 4.31
CA SER A 64 -9.61 0.64 3.85
C SER A 64 -10.99 0.93 4.43
N ARG A 65 -12.04 0.72 3.63
CA ARG A 65 -13.43 0.66 4.14
C ARG A 65 -13.70 -0.60 4.96
N VAL A 66 -12.96 -1.68 4.70
CA VAL A 66 -13.03 -2.94 5.46
C VAL A 66 -12.13 -2.82 6.69
N GLY A 67 -12.69 -3.07 7.87
CA GLY A 67 -11.98 -3.04 9.13
C GLY A 67 -11.01 -4.22 9.32
N ALA A 68 -9.96 -4.00 10.12
CA ALA A 68 -8.94 -5.02 10.39
C ALA A 68 -9.44 -6.26 11.17
N TYR A 69 -10.64 -6.18 11.74
CA TYR A 69 -11.27 -7.28 12.49
C TYR A 69 -12.34 -8.03 11.69
N GLU A 70 -12.62 -7.59 10.46
CA GLU A 70 -13.58 -8.27 9.60
C GLU A 70 -12.98 -9.58 9.08
N ASP A 71 -13.81 -10.62 8.99
CA ASP A 71 -13.39 -11.95 8.52
C ASP A 71 -13.39 -11.99 6.98
N VAL A 72 -12.40 -11.30 6.40
CA VAL A 72 -12.20 -11.21 4.95
C VAL A 72 -10.80 -11.73 4.60
N GLU A 73 -10.71 -12.63 3.63
CA GLU A 73 -9.48 -13.36 3.30
C GLU A 73 -8.27 -12.45 3.05
N TRP A 74 -8.46 -11.39 2.26
CA TRP A 74 -7.37 -10.46 1.94
C TRP A 74 -6.91 -9.65 3.16
N ILE A 75 -7.79 -9.35 4.13
CA ILE A 75 -7.42 -8.71 5.40
C ILE A 75 -6.55 -9.67 6.22
N GLN A 76 -6.92 -10.94 6.30
CA GLN A 76 -6.13 -11.95 7.00
C GLN A 76 -4.74 -12.10 6.36
N GLN A 77 -4.66 -12.01 5.04
CA GLN A 77 -3.38 -12.04 4.33
C GLN A 77 -2.54 -10.78 4.60
N LEU A 78 -3.16 -9.60 4.60
CA LEU A 78 -2.48 -8.34 4.91
C LEU A 78 -1.94 -8.33 6.35
N ILE A 79 -2.70 -8.84 7.32
CA ILE A 79 -2.24 -8.97 8.72
C ILE A 79 -1.00 -9.86 8.80
N LYS A 80 -1.02 -11.02 8.13
CA LYS A 80 0.14 -11.93 8.10
C LYS A 80 1.37 -11.26 7.47
N PHE A 81 1.16 -10.48 6.41
CA PHE A 81 2.24 -9.74 5.75
C PHE A 81 2.82 -8.64 6.66
N ILE A 82 1.98 -7.84 7.33
CA ILE A 82 2.44 -6.82 8.28
C ILE A 82 3.21 -7.46 9.45
N GLN A 83 2.73 -8.59 9.97
CA GLN A 83 3.46 -9.34 11.00
C GLN A 83 4.81 -9.89 10.50
N LEU A 84 4.94 -10.19 9.20
CA LEU A 84 6.23 -10.55 8.61
C LEU A 84 7.18 -9.35 8.62
N LEU A 85 6.72 -8.17 8.18
CA LEU A 85 7.52 -6.95 8.18
C LEU A 85 8.01 -6.59 9.60
N ASP A 86 7.11 -6.63 10.58
CA ASP A 86 7.44 -6.35 11.99
C ASP A 86 8.52 -7.31 12.53
N ARG A 87 8.40 -8.61 12.26
CA ARG A 87 9.43 -9.61 12.65
C ARG A 87 10.79 -9.36 11.99
N GLN A 88 10.80 -8.75 10.80
CA GLN A 88 12.01 -8.40 10.06
C GLN A 88 12.48 -6.97 10.34
N GLN A 89 11.79 -6.23 11.22
CA GLN A 89 12.08 -4.84 11.57
C GLN A 89 12.09 -3.91 10.34
N LYS A 90 11.09 -4.10 9.47
CA LYS A 90 10.82 -3.32 8.26
C LYS A 90 9.64 -2.38 8.42
#